data_AF-A0A1V2FV12-F1
#
_entry.id   AF-A0A1V2FV12-F1
#
_cell.length_a   1.000
_cell.length_b   1.000
_cell.length_c   1.000
_cell.angle_alpha   90.00
_cell.angle_beta   90.00
_cell.angle_gamma   90.00
#
_symmetry.space_group_name_H-M   'P 1'
#
loop_
_entity.id
_entity.type
_entity.pdbx_description
1 polymer ?
#
loop_
_entity_poly.entity_id
_entity_poly.type
_entity_poly.pdbx_seq_one_letter_code
_entity_poly.pdbx_strand_id
1 'polypeptide(L)'
;HKTRRRDILVDDETLFEFYDQRISHDVISARHFDSWWKKVSRETPDLLNFEKSMLIKEGAEKISKLDYPNFWHQGNLKLRLSYQFEPGADADGVTVHIPLPLLNQVEESGFEWQIPGLRRELVIALIKSLPKPVRRNFVPAPNYAEA
;
A
#
# COMPACT_ATOMS: atom_id res chain seq x y z
N HIS A 1 11.13 -7.83 -15.85
CA HIS A 1 10.26 -7.98 -14.66
C HIS A 1 9.81 -6.61 -14.19
N LYS A 2 8.66 -6.17 -14.69
CA LYS A 2 8.17 -4.79 -14.57
C LYS A 2 6.80 -4.89 -13.93
N THR A 3 6.54 -4.10 -12.89
CA THR A 3 5.19 -3.80 -12.39
C THR A 3 4.58 -4.84 -11.44
N ARG A 4 4.87 -4.74 -10.14
CA ARG A 4 3.79 -4.79 -9.14
C ARG A 4 3.31 -3.34 -8.97
N ARG A 5 2.43 -2.91 -9.87
CA ARG A 5 1.79 -1.58 -9.82
C ARG A 5 0.83 -1.64 -8.64
N ARG A 6 0.90 -0.64 -7.77
CA ARG A 6 -0.04 -0.37 -6.68
C ARG A 6 -1.47 -0.05 -7.17
N ASP A 7 -1.76 -0.18 -8.46
CA ASP A 7 -3.11 -0.14 -9.03
C ASP A 7 -3.83 -1.52 -8.91
N ILE A 8 -3.15 -2.58 -8.44
CA ILE A 8 -3.62 -3.98 -8.49
C ILE A 8 -3.38 -4.74 -7.16
N LEU A 9 -2.72 -4.13 -6.17
CA LEU A 9 -2.50 -4.78 -4.87
C LEU A 9 -3.75 -4.62 -4.01
N VAL A 10 -4.71 -5.50 -4.22
CA VAL A 10 -5.62 -5.91 -3.16
C VAL A 10 -4.75 -6.48 -2.06
N ASP A 11 -4.83 -5.83 -0.90
CA ASP A 11 -4.21 -6.33 0.32
C ASP A 11 -4.78 -7.71 0.64
N ASP A 12 -3.99 -8.60 1.24
CA ASP A 12 -4.43 -9.96 1.56
C ASP A 12 -5.68 -9.94 2.45
N GLU A 13 -5.81 -8.91 3.29
CA GLU A 13 -6.99 -8.63 4.11
C GLU A 13 -8.25 -8.34 3.26
N THR A 14 -8.11 -7.59 2.16
CA THR A 14 -9.24 -7.29 1.26
C THR A 14 -9.66 -8.53 0.45
N LEU A 15 -8.69 -9.36 0.05
CA LEU A 15 -8.99 -10.65 -0.58
C LEU A 15 -9.68 -11.59 0.42
N PHE A 16 -9.22 -11.60 1.67
CA PHE A 16 -9.81 -12.37 2.75
C PHE A 16 -11.26 -11.95 3.00
N GLU A 17 -11.53 -10.65 3.25
CA GLU A 17 -12.87 -10.12 3.48
C GLU A 17 -13.83 -10.44 2.33
N PHE A 18 -13.36 -10.37 1.08
CA PHE A 18 -14.16 -10.70 -0.09
C PHE A 18 -14.72 -12.13 -0.04
N TYR A 19 -13.87 -13.10 0.33
CA TYR A 19 -14.25 -14.50 0.42
C TYR A 19 -15.03 -14.80 1.69
N ASP A 20 -14.65 -14.20 2.82
CA ASP A 20 -15.32 -14.37 4.12
C ASP A 20 -16.79 -13.96 4.07
N GLN A 21 -17.12 -12.86 3.37
CA GLN A 21 -18.50 -12.41 3.17
C GLN A 21 -19.35 -13.37 2.31
N ARG A 22 -18.74 -14.24 1.51
CA ARG A 22 -19.43 -15.06 0.49
C ARG A 22 -19.46 -16.55 0.85
N ILE A 23 -18.43 -17.05 1.51
CA ILE A 23 -18.34 -18.45 1.91
C ILE A 23 -19.20 -18.65 3.16
N SER A 24 -20.08 -19.65 3.15
CA SER A 24 -20.89 -19.96 4.33
C SER A 24 -20.01 -20.33 5.52
N HIS A 25 -20.39 -19.89 6.72
CA HIS A 25 -19.70 -20.20 7.97
C HIS A 25 -19.71 -21.71 8.31
N ASP A 26 -20.58 -22.49 7.66
CA ASP A 26 -20.62 -23.96 7.78
C ASP A 26 -19.45 -24.65 7.05
N VAL A 27 -18.72 -23.91 6.23
CA VAL A 27 -17.58 -24.38 5.44
C VAL A 27 -16.31 -24.36 6.29
N ILE A 28 -16.13 -25.42 7.07
CA ILE A 28 -14.97 -25.60 7.97
C ILE A 28 -13.90 -26.56 7.43
N SER A 29 -14.10 -27.11 6.23
CA SER A 29 -13.15 -28.03 5.59
C SER A 29 -13.25 -28.00 4.07
N ALA A 30 -12.22 -28.48 3.38
CA ALA A 30 -12.23 -28.61 1.92
C ALA A 30 -13.43 -29.42 1.40
N ARG A 31 -13.83 -30.51 2.08
CA ARG A 31 -15.01 -31.30 1.70
C ARG A 31 -16.32 -30.53 1.84
N HIS A 32 -16.44 -29.69 2.87
CA HIS A 32 -17.61 -28.82 3.03
C HIS A 32 -17.64 -27.77 1.92
N PHE A 33 -16.49 -27.19 1.59
CA PHE A 33 -16.34 -26.22 0.51
C PHE A 33 -16.77 -26.81 -0.83
N ASP A 34 -16.24 -27.98 -1.21
CA ASP A 34 -16.58 -28.63 -2.48
C ASP A 34 -18.08 -28.93 -2.60
N SER A 35 -18.69 -29.39 -1.51
CA SER A 35 -20.12 -29.73 -1.47
C SER A 35 -21.00 -28.49 -1.57
N TRP A 36 -20.61 -27.40 -0.90
CA TRP A 36 -21.27 -26.10 -0.96
C TRP A 36 -21.12 -25.47 -2.35
N TRP A 37 -19.89 -25.40 -2.86
CA TRP A 37 -19.57 -24.79 -4.15
C TRP A 37 -20.26 -25.51 -5.31
N LYS A 38 -20.37 -26.84 -5.28
CA LYS A 38 -21.10 -27.62 -6.30
C LYS A 38 -22.57 -27.27 -6.41
N LYS A 39 -23.20 -26.81 -5.32
CA LYS A 39 -24.59 -26.34 -5.32
C LYS A 39 -24.68 -24.90 -5.79
N VAL A 40 -23.91 -24.03 -5.15
CA VAL A 40 -23.97 -22.57 -5.37
C VAL A 40 -23.48 -22.18 -6.77
N SER A 41 -22.44 -22.82 -7.31
CA SER A 41 -21.92 -22.50 -8.65
C SER A 41 -22.92 -22.80 -9.78
N ARG A 42 -23.97 -23.59 -9.54
CA ARG A 42 -25.05 -23.81 -10.51
C ARG A 42 -26.00 -22.62 -10.62
N GLU A 43 -26.17 -21.88 -9.53
CA GLU A 43 -27.04 -20.71 -9.45
C GLU A 43 -26.26 -19.42 -9.69
N THR A 44 -25.02 -19.35 -9.20
CA THR A 44 -24.14 -18.18 -9.29
C THR A 44 -22.70 -18.63 -9.55
N PRO A 45 -22.36 -18.97 -10.81
CA PRO A 45 -21.04 -19.50 -11.17
C PRO A 45 -19.91 -18.50 -10.88
N ASP A 46 -20.20 -17.21 -10.95
CA ASP A 46 -19.22 -16.14 -10.78
C ASP A 46 -19.13 -15.62 -9.34
N LEU A 47 -19.80 -16.27 -8.37
CA LEU A 47 -19.86 -15.78 -6.99
C LEU A 47 -18.48 -15.55 -6.36
N LEU A 48 -17.52 -16.43 -6.66
CA LEU A 48 -16.15 -16.36 -6.14
C LEU A 48 -15.18 -15.73 -7.15
N ASN A 49 -15.65 -15.25 -8.29
CA ASN A 49 -14.79 -14.60 -9.27
C ASN A 49 -14.38 -13.23 -8.73
N PHE A 50 -13.09 -13.08 -8.48
CA PHE A 50 -12.52 -11.80 -8.10
C PHE A 50 -12.22 -10.98 -9.36
N GLU A 51 -13.15 -10.11 -9.76
CA GLU A 51 -12.97 -9.29 -10.96
C GLU A 51 -11.91 -8.20 -10.75
N LYS A 52 -11.25 -7.82 -11.84
CA LYS A 52 -10.23 -6.76 -11.83
C LYS A 52 -10.81 -5.40 -11.40
N SER A 53 -12.08 -5.15 -11.69
CA SER A 53 -12.85 -3.99 -11.24
C SER A 53 -12.95 -3.91 -9.71
N MET A 54 -13.03 -5.05 -9.02
CA MET A 54 -13.11 -5.16 -7.56
C MET A 54 -11.75 -4.97 -6.87
N LEU A 55 -10.64 -5.01 -7.62
CA LEU A 55 -9.31 -4.66 -7.10
C LEU A 55 -9.16 -3.15 -6.82
N ILE A 56 -10.03 -2.34 -7.41
CA ILE A 56 -10.04 -0.89 -7.26
C ILE A 56 -10.96 -0.59 -6.07
N LYS A 57 -10.41 -0.59 -4.85
CA LYS A 57 -11.15 -0.12 -3.65
C LYS A 57 -11.84 1.20 -3.96
N GLU A 58 -13.03 1.44 -3.40
CA GLU A 58 -13.78 2.72 -3.41
C GLU A 58 -13.05 3.92 -2.74
N GLY A 59 -11.72 3.85 -2.60
CA GLY A 59 -10.83 4.94 -2.21
C GLY A 59 -9.58 5.09 -3.10
N ALA A 60 -9.41 4.24 -4.11
CA ALA A 60 -8.29 4.28 -5.05
C ALA A 60 -8.35 5.50 -6.00
N GLU A 61 -9.49 6.17 -6.12
CA GLU A 61 -9.60 7.44 -6.87
C GLU A 61 -8.74 8.56 -6.28
N LYS A 62 -8.29 8.46 -5.03
CA LYS A 62 -7.45 9.48 -4.38
C LYS A 62 -5.94 9.24 -4.50
N ILE A 63 -5.49 8.07 -4.94
CA ILE A 63 -4.06 7.79 -5.07
C ILE A 63 -3.62 8.19 -6.47
N SER A 64 -3.13 9.41 -6.60
CA SER A 64 -2.60 9.91 -7.86
C SER A 64 -1.25 9.25 -8.17
N LYS A 65 -0.92 9.12 -9.46
CA LYS A 65 0.46 8.80 -9.88
C LYS A 65 1.49 9.79 -9.33
N LEU A 66 1.05 10.98 -8.92
CA LEU A 66 1.86 11.99 -8.25
C LEU A 66 2.27 11.58 -6.84
N ASP A 67 1.48 10.73 -6.17
CA ASP A 67 1.77 10.26 -4.81
C ASP A 67 2.89 9.21 -4.80
N TYR A 68 3.01 8.44 -5.88
CA TYR A 68 3.99 7.38 -6.08
C TYR A 68 4.79 7.62 -7.37
N PRO A 69 5.65 8.66 -7.39
CA PRO A 69 6.36 9.03 -8.60
C PRO A 69 7.34 7.93 -9.03
N ASN A 70 7.60 7.80 -10.33
CA ASN A 70 8.64 6.89 -10.82
C ASN A 70 10.06 7.44 -10.63
N PHE A 71 10.17 8.74 -10.33
CA PHE A 71 11.43 9.45 -10.23
C PHE A 71 11.44 10.39 -9.04
N TRP A 72 12.57 10.44 -8.35
CA TRP A 72 12.90 11.45 -7.37
C TRP A 72 13.68 12.57 -8.05
N HIS A 73 13.39 13.81 -7.67
CA HIS A 73 14.04 14.99 -8.21
C HIS A 73 14.77 15.72 -7.08
N GLN A 74 16.08 15.98 -7.27
CA GLN A 74 16.89 16.79 -6.36
C GLN A 74 17.73 17.75 -7.20
N GLY A 75 17.37 19.03 -7.19
CA GLY A 75 17.91 20.00 -8.13
C GLY A 75 17.74 19.52 -9.57
N ASN A 76 18.87 19.33 -10.27
CA ASN A 76 18.90 18.86 -11.66
C ASN A 76 18.94 17.33 -11.79
N LEU A 77 19.04 16.59 -10.69
CA LEU A 77 19.10 15.13 -10.70
C LEU A 77 17.70 14.54 -10.85
N LYS A 78 17.60 13.52 -11.69
CA LYS A 78 16.41 12.69 -11.86
C LYS A 78 16.77 11.23 -11.57
N LEU A 79 16.43 10.77 -10.37
CA LEU A 79 16.80 9.45 -9.85
C LEU A 79 15.61 8.50 -9.96
N ARG A 80 15.83 7.26 -10.40
CA ARG A 80 14.74 6.29 -10.56
C ARG A 80 14.31 5.76 -9.20
N LEU A 81 13.01 5.60 -8.99
CA LEU A 81 12.44 4.93 -7.82
C LEU A 81 12.01 3.50 -8.14
N SER A 82 12.15 2.61 -7.16
CA SER A 82 11.44 1.33 -7.11
C SER A 82 10.74 1.18 -5.78
N TYR A 83 9.66 0.42 -5.81
CA TYR A 83 8.80 0.18 -4.66
C TYR A 83 8.72 -1.33 -4.45
N GLN A 84 8.91 -1.74 -3.20
CA GLN A 84 8.64 -3.08 -2.74
C GLN A 84 7.79 -2.95 -1.48
N PHE A 85 6.79 -3.80 -1.35
CA PHE A 85 5.90 -3.81 -0.19
C PHE A 85 5.80 -5.24 0.28
N GLU A 86 6.85 -5.64 1.00
CA GLU A 86 7.05 -6.98 1.52
C GLU A 86 7.66 -6.82 2.91
N PRO A 87 6.82 -6.65 3.95
CA PRO A 87 7.30 -6.49 5.32
C PRO A 87 8.30 -7.60 5.70
N GLY A 88 9.50 -7.19 6.14
CA GLY A 88 10.58 -8.10 6.51
C GLY A 88 11.59 -8.40 5.40
N ALA A 89 11.40 -7.89 4.18
CA ALA A 89 12.42 -7.89 3.13
C ALA A 89 13.38 -6.69 3.30
N ASP A 90 14.66 -6.87 2.96
CA ASP A 90 15.67 -5.79 3.07
C ASP A 90 15.36 -4.55 2.22
N ALA A 91 14.64 -4.75 1.12
CA ALA A 91 14.26 -3.69 0.19
C ALA A 91 12.81 -3.20 0.37
N ASP A 92 12.15 -3.61 1.46
CA ASP A 92 10.80 -3.15 1.78
C ASP A 92 10.72 -1.61 1.83
N GLY A 93 9.67 -1.05 1.25
CA GLY A 93 9.46 0.38 1.09
C GLY A 93 9.95 0.95 -0.25
N VAL A 94 10.65 2.09 -0.17
CA VAL A 94 11.04 2.90 -1.33
C VAL A 94 12.55 2.86 -1.51
N THR A 95 13.00 2.44 -2.68
CA THR A 95 14.41 2.46 -3.05
C THR A 95 14.69 3.52 -4.11
N VAL A 96 15.68 4.37 -3.83
CA VAL A 96 16.23 5.33 -4.80
C VAL A 96 17.45 4.72 -5.48
N HIS A 97 17.45 4.71 -6.82
CA HIS A 97 18.56 4.20 -7.61
C HIS A 97 19.48 5.36 -7.98
N ILE A 98 20.66 5.40 -7.35
CA ILE A 98 21.67 6.44 -7.59
C ILE A 98 22.78 5.86 -8.48
N PRO A 99 22.92 6.32 -9.73
CA PRO A 99 24.06 5.97 -10.57
C PRO A 99 25.37 6.44 -9.93
N LEU A 100 26.39 5.59 -9.92
CA LEU A 100 27.69 5.90 -9.33
C LEU A 100 28.30 7.25 -9.82
N PRO A 101 28.20 7.63 -11.11
CA PRO A 101 28.70 8.93 -11.58
C PRO A 101 27.99 10.16 -11.02
N LEU A 102 26.78 9.99 -10.47
CA LEU A 102 25.98 11.06 -9.87
C LEU A 102 26.10 11.09 -8.35
N LEU A 103 26.74 10.08 -7.73
CA LEU A 103 26.76 9.89 -6.28
C LEU A 103 27.34 11.11 -5.54
N ASN A 104 28.39 11.73 -6.09
CA ASN A 104 29.03 12.92 -5.51
C ASN A 104 28.21 14.21 -5.67
N GLN A 105 27.13 14.18 -6.44
CA GLN A 105 26.20 15.30 -6.63
C GLN A 105 24.92 15.16 -5.81
N VAL A 106 24.71 14.00 -5.18
CA VAL A 106 23.54 13.74 -4.34
C VAL A 106 23.77 14.33 -2.95
N GLU A 107 22.78 15.07 -2.48
CA GLU A 107 22.71 15.54 -1.11
C GLU A 107 21.83 14.60 -0.29
N GLU A 108 22.16 14.39 0.99
CA GLU A 108 21.34 13.58 1.89
C GLU A 108 19.99 14.26 2.22
N SER A 109 19.98 15.60 2.24
CA SER A 109 18.80 16.39 2.56
C SER A 109 17.64 16.15 1.58
N GLY A 110 16.45 16.01 2.14
CA GLY A 110 15.19 15.84 1.39
C GLY A 110 14.67 14.41 1.34
N PHE A 111 15.53 13.39 1.40
CA PHE A 111 15.07 11.98 1.41
C PHE A 111 14.24 11.63 2.65
N GLU A 112 14.49 12.32 3.77
CA GLU A 112 13.74 12.22 5.02
C GLU A 112 12.23 12.47 4.86
N TRP A 113 11.81 13.26 3.87
CA TRP A 113 10.40 13.60 3.63
C TRP A 113 9.62 12.49 2.93
N GLN A 114 10.31 11.43 2.47
CA GLN A 114 9.73 10.36 1.66
C GLN A 114 8.95 10.87 0.43
N ILE A 115 8.33 9.93 -0.28
CA ILE A 115 7.41 10.22 -1.39
C ILE A 115 6.07 10.76 -0.86
N PRO A 116 5.31 11.54 -1.66
CA PRO A 116 4.08 12.17 -1.18
C PRO A 116 3.06 11.17 -0.63
N GLY A 117 2.94 9.98 -1.22
CA GLY A 117 2.02 8.93 -0.77
C GLY A 117 2.31 8.35 0.62
N LEU A 118 3.52 8.56 1.17
CA LEU A 118 3.91 8.09 2.50
C LEU A 118 4.07 9.23 3.52
N ARG A 119 3.94 10.50 3.08
CA ARG A 119 4.14 11.67 3.96
C ARG A 119 3.17 11.71 5.12
N ARG A 120 1.91 11.31 4.91
CA ARG A 120 0.91 11.26 5.98
C ARG A 120 1.37 10.33 7.11
N GLU A 121 1.78 9.12 6.77
CA GLU A 121 2.24 8.12 7.74
C GLU A 121 3.52 8.58 8.45
N LEU A 122 4.45 9.19 7.70
CA LEU A 122 5.65 9.81 8.24
C LEU A 122 5.30 10.89 9.28
N VAL A 123 4.41 11.84 8.96
CA VAL A 123 4.02 12.92 9.89
C VAL A 123 3.34 12.35 11.14
N ILE A 124 2.46 11.35 10.99
CA ILE A 124 1.83 10.67 12.13
C ILE A 124 2.91 10.02 13.02
N ALA A 125 3.89 9.34 12.42
CA ALA A 125 4.98 8.71 13.15
C ALA A 125 5.85 9.75 13.89
N LEU A 126 6.15 10.88 13.24
CA LEU A 126 6.87 12.00 13.87
C LEU A 126 6.08 12.61 15.04
N ILE A 127 4.77 12.85 14.90
CA ILE A 127 3.93 13.30 16.01
C ILE A 127 3.97 12.29 17.16
N LYS A 128 3.91 10.99 16.85
CA LYS A 128 3.98 9.93 17.86
C LYS A 128 5.35 9.84 18.55
N SER A 129 6.44 10.19 17.87
CA SER A 129 7.80 10.16 18.43
C SER A 129 8.11 11.36 19.33
N LEU A 130 7.29 12.42 19.31
CA LEU A 130 7.47 13.58 20.18
C LEU A 130 7.43 13.23 21.68
N PRO A 131 8.16 13.97 22.53
CA PRO A 131 8.07 13.84 23.98
C PRO A 131 6.62 13.99 24.47
N LYS A 132 6.25 13.21 25.50
CA LYS A 132 4.89 13.16 26.06
C LYS A 132 4.25 14.54 26.33
N PRO A 133 4.97 15.55 26.87
CA PRO A 133 4.37 16.88 27.09
C PRO A 133 3.93 17.56 25.80
N VAL A 134 4.71 17.43 24.72
CA VAL A 134 4.43 18.05 23.43
C VAL A 134 3.38 17.26 22.66
N ARG A 135 3.51 15.92 22.62
CA ARG A 135 2.62 15.02 21.88
C ARG A 135 1.14 15.13 22.27
N ARG A 136 0.85 15.44 23.53
CA ARG A 136 -0.53 15.61 24.04
C ARG A 136 -1.30 16.72 23.33
N ASN A 137 -0.62 17.71 22.75
CA ASN A 137 -1.25 18.81 22.01
C ASN A 137 -1.69 18.42 20.59
N PHE A 138 -1.32 17.22 20.12
CA PHE A 138 -1.55 16.74 18.75
C PHE A 138 -2.34 15.43 18.76
N VAL A 139 -3.29 15.29 19.67
CA VAL A 139 -4.17 14.11 19.77
C VAL A 139 -5.56 14.48 19.24
N PRO A 140 -6.13 13.75 18.26
CA PRO A 140 -5.58 12.58 17.57
C PRO A 140 -4.54 12.94 16.50
N ALA A 141 -3.38 12.28 16.49
CA ALA A 141 -2.29 12.55 15.55
C ALA A 141 -2.70 12.55 14.05
N PRO A 142 -3.60 11.66 13.58
CA PRO A 142 -4.05 11.68 12.19
C PRO A 142 -4.70 13.01 11.77
N ASN A 143 -5.47 13.65 12.65
CA ASN A 143 -6.16 14.90 12.34
C ASN A 143 -5.18 16.05 12.07
N TYR A 144 -4.06 16.08 12.80
CA TYR A 144 -3.02 17.09 12.65
C TYR A 144 -2.09 16.80 11.47
N ALA A 145 -1.97 15.54 11.05
CA ALA A 145 -1.18 15.17 9.88
C ALA A 145 -1.89 15.49 8.55
N GLU A 146 -3.21 15.73 8.58
CA GLU A 146 -4.03 16.13 7.44
C GLU A 146 -4.31 17.65 7.39
N ALA A 147 -3.87 18.40 8.40
CA ALA A 147 -4.18 19.83 8.59
C ALA A 147 -3.38 20.77 7.69
#